data_AF-M0NFA8-F1
#
_entry.id   AF-M0NFA8-F1
#
_cell.length_a   1.000
_cell.length_b   1.000
_cell.length_c   1.000
_cell.angle_alpha   90.00
_cell.angle_beta   90.00
_cell.angle_gamma   90.00
#
_symmetry.space_group_name_H-M   'P 1'
#
loop_
_entity.id
_entity.type
_entity.pdbx_description
1 polymer ?
#
loop_
_entity_poly.entity_id
_entity_poly.type
_entity_poly.pdbx_seq_one_letter_code
_entity_poly.pdbx_strand_id
1 'polypeptide(L)'
;MGFSKQGFETSGGFQDNQFQQPSSQLPNTLTIVSADDERVYYNATTSGRLNPGEQADLVDAEQPDTVTNTTASGSTAQGGSDTFRFTGQITALTLNGGPARVLINGRTVNPATIPDTAPANATTASLTIPSPERETTSYPQATIDVSGAIALDERGLRARFREHRLDGRFGATTNTTARQAELRTTATHIESRIVRLRERQSTVITAYNNGSLSDQEFLRSLARIDKAADGLATATDRVAARASSIPKSSINGQPAARWARNKQIELNPLQGPVRNRIAQTLRGNSTEPINIPSNLDRIAPTPNERLEPLSVYIETSQHGIVLAMVDGGQYYREASLLGQRNATGSALNTTNAVRTQVGALYPWATNNSAYTGLSTDRKTRLAQYTLSHDHGQLTTLLNQSSGRVIAEKQRKSLSRMPTATSLMAAEKSFQLWVNRTYPTGPLDISLMTPEGQPVKGTIAINDRPIEQTGEDGQLWTITPAETLTIVAQANGETIRIRIPPRPYSNRSPNRIESG
;
A
#
# COMPACT_ATOMS: atom_id res chain seq x y z
N MET A 1 56.82 56.62 -23.16
CA MET A 1 55.34 56.66 -23.18
C MET A 1 54.89 55.45 -22.39
N GLY A 2 54.38 55.49 -21.17
CA GLY A 2 53.68 56.53 -20.44
C GLY A 2 52.63 55.77 -19.62
N PHE A 3 53.06 55.16 -18.51
CA PHE A 3 52.16 54.67 -17.46
C PHE A 3 51.60 55.88 -16.72
N SER A 4 50.27 56.00 -16.60
CA SER A 4 49.63 56.83 -15.58
C SER A 4 48.31 56.23 -15.12
N LYS A 5 48.23 56.13 -13.80
CA LYS A 5 47.10 55.78 -12.94
C LYS A 5 46.08 56.91 -12.88
N GLN A 6 44.80 56.55 -12.74
CA GLN A 6 43.80 57.12 -11.81
C GLN A 6 42.86 55.93 -11.51
N GLY A 7 42.66 55.41 -10.29
CA GLY A 7 42.81 55.96 -8.96
C GLY A 7 41.47 56.54 -8.51
N PHE A 8 40.70 55.79 -7.71
CA PHE A 8 40.05 56.30 -6.50
C PHE A 8 39.70 55.17 -5.53
N GLU A 9 40.07 55.42 -4.29
CA GLU A 9 40.11 54.53 -3.14
C GLU A 9 38.77 54.45 -2.38
N THR A 10 38.56 53.26 -1.80
CA THR A 10 37.92 52.88 -0.53
C THR A 10 37.00 53.85 0.24
N SER A 11 35.79 53.38 0.54
CA SER A 11 35.12 53.43 1.86
C SER A 11 33.75 52.73 1.70
N GLY A 12 33.20 51.89 2.58
CA GLY A 12 33.57 51.31 3.85
C GLY A 12 32.45 50.30 4.22
N GLY A 13 32.72 49.41 5.17
CA GLY A 13 31.68 48.66 5.90
C GLY A 13 31.18 47.37 5.27
N PHE A 14 31.90 46.26 5.50
CA PHE A 14 31.22 44.98 5.71
C PHE A 14 30.51 45.06 7.07
N GLN A 15 29.19 45.27 7.04
CA GLN A 15 28.32 44.94 8.16
C GLN A 15 27.35 43.87 7.71
N ASP A 16 27.30 42.79 8.48
CA ASP A 16 26.21 41.84 8.56
C ASP A 16 24.87 42.57 8.44
N ASN A 17 24.11 42.26 7.40
CA ASN A 17 22.68 42.45 7.44
C ASN A 17 22.04 41.12 7.04
N GLN A 18 21.76 40.34 8.07
CA GLN A 18 20.73 39.32 8.04
C GLN A 18 19.47 39.92 7.42
N PHE A 19 18.93 39.26 6.39
CA PHE A 19 17.58 39.54 5.92
C PHE A 19 16.57 39.07 6.97
N GLN A 20 16.43 39.82 8.06
CA GLN A 20 15.21 39.87 8.85
C GLN A 20 14.14 40.55 7.98
N GLN A 21 13.26 39.75 7.38
CA GLN A 21 12.02 40.26 6.82
C GLN A 21 11.05 40.64 7.95
N PRO A 22 10.24 41.71 7.76
CA PRO A 22 9.38 42.24 8.81
C PRO A 22 8.27 41.25 9.21
N SER A 23 7.91 41.29 10.49
CA SER A 23 6.92 40.48 11.20
C SER A 23 5.46 40.79 10.84
N SER A 24 5.12 40.85 9.55
CA SER A 24 3.74 41.03 9.07
C SER A 24 3.37 39.96 8.03
N GLN A 25 2.38 39.09 8.22
CA GLN A 25 1.59 38.69 9.38
C GLN A 25 1.33 37.20 9.16
N LEU A 26 1.70 36.33 10.10
CA LEU A 26 1.13 34.99 10.17
C LEU A 26 -0.29 35.19 10.77
N PRO A 27 -1.35 35.25 9.96
CA PRO A 27 -2.63 35.82 10.37
C PRO A 27 -3.38 34.94 11.36
N ASN A 28 -2.99 33.67 11.47
CA ASN A 28 -3.66 32.71 12.31
C ASN A 28 -2.84 32.37 13.55
N THR A 29 -3.53 32.05 14.63
CA THR A 29 -2.95 31.54 15.87
C THR A 29 -3.51 30.16 16.20
N LEU A 30 -2.64 29.28 16.67
CA LEU A 30 -2.99 28.01 17.31
C LEU A 30 -2.58 28.11 18.78
N THR A 31 -3.48 27.83 19.71
CA THR A 31 -3.18 27.76 21.14
C THR A 31 -3.66 26.43 21.70
N ILE A 32 -2.82 25.75 22.47
CA ILE A 32 -3.10 24.44 23.06
C ILE A 32 -2.92 24.56 24.56
N VAL A 33 -4.02 24.41 25.30
CA VAL A 33 -4.05 24.57 26.77
C VAL A 33 -4.35 23.24 27.41
N SER A 34 -3.50 22.76 28.32
CA SER A 34 -3.82 21.58 29.15
C SER A 34 -5.05 21.90 30.01
N ALA A 35 -6.01 20.99 30.06
CA ALA A 35 -7.28 21.20 30.77
C ALA A 35 -7.24 20.74 32.23
N ASP A 36 -6.20 20.00 32.63
CA ASP A 36 -6.00 19.47 33.98
C ASP A 36 -4.50 19.29 34.32
N ASP A 37 -4.20 18.46 35.31
CA ASP A 37 -2.84 18.16 35.74
C ASP A 37 -2.13 17.13 34.84
N GLU A 38 -2.87 16.42 33.97
CA GLU A 38 -2.30 15.40 33.08
C GLU A 38 -1.59 16.08 31.89
N ARG A 39 -0.40 15.58 31.55
CA ARG A 39 0.37 16.11 30.42
C ARG A 39 -0.31 15.73 29.11
N VAL A 40 -0.51 16.72 28.25
CA VAL A 40 -0.96 16.54 26.88
C VAL A 40 0.18 16.84 25.91
N TYR A 41 0.47 15.89 25.05
CA TYR A 41 1.42 16.04 23.94
C TYR A 41 0.65 16.42 22.70
N TYR A 42 1.22 17.29 21.88
CA TYR A 42 0.62 17.68 20.62
C TYR A 42 1.57 17.62 19.45
N ASN A 43 0.99 17.42 18.27
CA ASN A 43 1.64 17.66 16.99
C ASN A 43 0.66 18.35 16.05
N ALA A 44 1.05 19.52 15.55
CA ALA A 44 0.29 20.37 14.66
C ALA A 44 1.01 20.55 13.32
N THR A 45 0.26 20.54 12.22
CA THR A 45 0.78 20.82 10.87
C THR A 45 -0.10 21.83 10.17
N THR A 46 0.52 22.72 9.39
CA THR A 46 -0.17 23.74 8.60
C THR A 46 0.10 23.60 7.11
N SER A 47 -0.85 24.03 6.28
CA SER A 47 -0.66 24.12 4.82
C SER A 47 0.29 25.26 4.41
N GLY A 48 0.60 26.17 5.33
CA GLY A 48 1.51 27.29 5.15
C GLY A 48 2.59 27.32 6.23
N ARG A 49 3.28 28.46 6.34
CA ARG A 49 4.39 28.66 7.27
C ARG A 49 3.89 28.65 8.72
N LEU A 50 4.64 28.02 9.61
CA LEU A 50 4.41 27.99 11.06
C LEU A 50 5.64 28.55 11.78
N ASN A 51 5.43 29.43 12.74
CA ASN A 51 6.47 29.91 13.65
C ASN A 51 6.02 29.75 15.12
N PRO A 52 6.97 29.70 16.07
CA PRO A 52 6.67 29.79 17.50
C PRO A 52 5.86 31.05 17.82
N GLY A 53 4.91 30.94 18.74
CA GLY A 53 4.21 32.07 19.34
C GLY A 53 4.80 32.41 20.71
N GLU A 54 4.15 33.34 21.42
CA GLU A 54 4.69 33.93 22.66
C GLU A 54 4.80 32.95 23.83
N GLN A 55 4.03 31.87 23.80
CA GLN A 55 4.03 30.85 24.85
C GLN A 55 4.65 29.52 24.38
N ALA A 56 5.36 29.50 23.25
CA ALA A 56 6.05 28.29 22.84
C ALA A 56 7.33 28.11 23.66
N ASP A 57 7.45 27.00 24.37
CA ASP A 57 8.56 26.72 25.28
C ASP A 57 9.69 26.00 24.54
N LEU A 58 10.45 26.76 23.74
CA LEU A 58 11.49 26.21 22.85
C LEU A 58 12.75 25.71 23.57
N VAL A 59 12.97 26.13 24.82
CA VAL A 59 14.15 25.81 25.63
C VAL A 59 13.76 25.64 27.11
N ASP A 60 14.55 24.87 27.86
CA ASP A 60 14.46 24.71 29.33
C ASP A 60 13.15 24.10 29.90
N ALA A 61 12.28 23.55 29.05
CA ALA A 61 11.14 22.74 29.47
C ALA A 61 11.51 21.26 29.66
N GLU A 62 10.74 20.53 30.48
CA GLU A 62 10.84 19.06 30.60
C GLU A 62 10.65 18.37 29.24
N GLN A 63 9.87 18.98 28.35
CA GLN A 63 9.63 18.56 26.97
C GLN A 63 9.55 19.81 26.08
N PRO A 64 10.67 20.30 25.51
CA PRO A 64 10.71 21.53 24.71
C PRO A 64 9.92 21.43 23.40
N ASP A 65 9.34 22.56 23.00
CA ASP A 65 8.64 22.72 21.74
C ASP A 65 9.61 22.69 20.56
N THR A 66 9.29 21.87 19.57
CA THR A 66 9.99 21.83 18.29
C THR A 66 9.12 22.46 17.21
N VAL A 67 9.64 23.49 16.56
CA VAL A 67 8.98 24.15 15.43
C VAL A 67 9.84 24.04 14.17
N THR A 68 9.24 23.54 13.10
CA THR A 68 9.80 23.59 11.74
C THR A 68 8.99 24.56 10.88
N ASN A 69 9.33 24.66 9.59
CA ASN A 69 8.67 25.60 8.66
C ASN A 69 7.14 25.41 8.57
N THR A 70 6.60 24.22 8.85
CA THR A 70 5.14 23.95 8.75
C THR A 70 4.60 23.07 9.88
N THR A 71 5.41 22.72 10.88
CA THR A 71 5.02 21.81 11.96
C THR A 71 5.42 22.35 13.32
N ALA A 72 4.61 22.03 14.33
CA ALA A 72 4.91 22.27 15.73
C ALA A 72 4.63 21.00 16.53
N SER A 73 5.52 20.61 17.43
CA SER A 73 5.29 19.51 18.37
C SER A 73 5.82 19.88 19.75
N GLY A 74 5.11 19.48 20.80
CA GLY A 74 5.42 19.88 22.16
C GLY A 74 4.46 19.27 23.16
N SER A 75 4.42 19.81 24.38
CA SER A 75 3.48 19.36 25.40
C SER A 75 3.14 20.42 26.43
N THR A 76 1.89 20.41 26.92
CA THR A 76 1.46 21.23 28.05
C THR A 76 0.96 20.36 29.20
N ALA A 77 1.08 20.84 30.44
CA ALA A 77 0.59 20.15 31.64
C ALA A 77 0.24 21.20 32.71
N GLN A 78 -0.53 20.82 33.74
CA GLN A 78 -0.83 21.67 34.90
C GLN A 78 -1.43 23.03 34.50
N GLY A 79 -2.31 23.04 33.49
CA GLY A 79 -2.89 24.28 32.95
C GLY A 79 -1.97 25.13 32.07
N GLY A 80 -0.77 24.63 31.73
CA GLY A 80 0.15 25.24 30.77
C GLY A 80 -0.45 25.41 29.37
N SER A 81 0.14 26.30 28.58
CA SER A 81 -0.40 26.70 27.28
C SER A 81 0.71 27.05 26.31
N ASP A 82 0.67 26.44 25.11
CA ASP A 82 1.60 26.75 24.03
C ASP A 82 0.87 27.43 22.89
N THR A 83 1.52 28.42 22.28
CA THR A 83 0.94 29.21 21.19
C THR A 83 1.85 29.23 19.97
N PHE A 84 1.28 29.11 18.78
CA PHE A 84 1.95 29.17 17.47
C PHE A 84 1.27 30.15 16.54
N ARG A 85 2.03 30.76 15.62
CA ARG A 85 1.50 31.60 14.54
C ARG A 85 1.68 30.91 13.19
N PHE A 86 0.69 30.99 12.31
CA PHE A 86 0.79 30.33 11.00
C PHE A 86 0.03 31.02 9.85
N THR A 87 0.36 30.66 8.60
CA THR A 87 -0.41 30.94 7.38
C THR A 87 -1.12 29.69 6.86
N GLY A 88 -2.19 29.87 6.08
CA GLY A 88 -2.98 28.76 5.55
C GLY A 88 -3.95 28.18 6.58
N GLN A 89 -4.11 26.87 6.60
CA GLN A 89 -5.01 26.15 7.52
C GLN A 89 -4.24 25.10 8.30
N ILE A 90 -4.75 24.71 9.47
CA ILE A 90 -4.26 23.51 10.16
C ILE A 90 -4.71 22.29 9.35
N THR A 91 -3.74 21.50 8.92
CA THR A 91 -3.91 20.28 8.09
C THR A 91 -3.63 19.01 8.88
N ALA A 92 -3.21 19.10 10.13
CA ALA A 92 -3.25 18.00 11.08
C ALA A 92 -3.12 18.60 12.48
N LEU A 93 -3.86 18.05 13.44
CA LEU A 93 -3.63 18.31 14.85
C LEU A 93 -3.94 17.05 15.62
N THR A 94 -2.96 16.57 16.37
CA THR A 94 -3.12 15.41 17.25
C THR A 94 -2.74 15.79 18.66
N LEU A 95 -3.51 15.28 19.61
CA LEU A 95 -3.31 15.42 21.04
C LEU A 95 -3.28 14.03 21.66
N ASN A 96 -2.32 13.76 22.54
CA ASN A 96 -2.18 12.49 23.26
C ASN A 96 -1.94 12.77 24.75
N GLY A 97 -2.41 11.89 25.63
CA GLY A 97 -2.33 12.09 27.10
C GLY A 97 -3.59 12.77 27.63
N GLY A 98 -3.41 13.77 28.49
CA GLY A 98 -4.47 14.49 29.18
C GLY A 98 -5.43 15.27 28.27
N PRO A 99 -6.61 15.67 28.77
CA PRO A 99 -7.52 16.54 28.06
C PRO A 99 -6.88 17.91 27.81
N ALA A 100 -7.16 18.49 26.64
CA ALA A 100 -6.71 19.83 26.31
C ALA A 100 -7.74 20.61 25.51
N ARG A 101 -7.71 21.93 25.69
CA ARG A 101 -8.51 22.88 24.93
C ARG A 101 -7.66 23.47 23.83
N VAL A 102 -8.11 23.28 22.58
CA VAL A 102 -7.45 23.84 21.39
C VAL A 102 -8.22 25.03 20.90
N LEU A 103 -7.51 26.12 20.64
CA LEU A 103 -8.05 27.32 20.04
C LEU A 103 -7.36 27.62 18.71
N ILE A 104 -8.15 27.88 17.67
CA ILE A 104 -7.67 28.45 16.41
C ILE A 104 -8.27 29.83 16.27
N ASN A 105 -7.42 30.86 16.18
CA ASN A 105 -7.83 32.26 16.13
C ASN A 105 -8.75 32.65 17.30
N GLY A 106 -8.44 32.15 18.50
CA GLY A 106 -9.23 32.37 19.72
C GLY A 106 -10.55 31.61 19.80
N ARG A 107 -10.91 30.80 18.80
CA ARG A 107 -12.12 29.96 18.82
C ARG A 107 -11.78 28.53 19.21
N THR A 108 -12.51 27.97 20.16
CA THR A 108 -12.33 26.56 20.54
C THR A 108 -12.71 25.66 19.37
N VAL A 109 -11.79 24.76 19.00
CA VAL A 109 -11.97 23.78 17.92
C VAL A 109 -11.84 22.39 18.51
N ASN A 110 -12.70 21.47 18.09
CA ASN A 110 -12.52 20.06 18.40
C ASN A 110 -11.39 19.50 17.51
N PRO A 111 -10.25 19.07 18.07
CA PRO A 111 -9.12 18.55 17.29
C PRO A 111 -9.52 17.38 16.39
N ALA A 112 -10.49 16.56 16.82
CA ALA A 112 -11.01 15.44 16.03
C ALA A 112 -11.73 15.87 14.73
N THR A 113 -12.09 17.15 14.60
CA THR A 113 -12.71 17.71 13.39
C THR A 113 -11.71 18.33 12.43
N ILE A 114 -10.44 18.46 12.83
CA ILE A 114 -9.37 18.97 11.96
C ILE A 114 -8.98 17.84 11.01
N PRO A 115 -9.05 18.06 9.68
CA PRO A 115 -8.61 17.06 8.73
C PRO A 115 -7.14 16.74 8.98
N ASP A 116 -6.80 15.46 9.14
CA ASP A 116 -5.42 14.96 9.13
C ASP A 116 -5.00 14.75 7.66
N THR A 117 -4.88 15.88 6.95
CA THR A 117 -4.46 15.96 5.55
C THR A 117 -2.94 15.93 5.45
N ALA A 118 -2.40 14.72 5.49
CA ALA A 118 -1.13 14.42 4.82
C ALA A 118 -1.25 13.15 3.97
N PRO A 119 -0.31 12.90 3.05
CA PRO A 119 -0.33 13.38 1.68
C PRO A 119 -1.01 12.35 0.76
N ALA A 120 -2.31 12.09 0.94
CA ALA A 120 -3.07 11.22 0.03
C ALA A 120 -2.95 11.66 -1.44
N ASN A 121 -2.70 12.95 -1.68
CA ASN A 121 -2.48 13.51 -3.02
C ASN A 121 -1.05 13.34 -3.53
N ALA A 122 -0.10 12.86 -2.72
CA ALA A 122 1.29 12.65 -3.11
C ALA A 122 1.61 11.18 -3.41
N THR A 123 0.64 10.28 -3.48
CA THR A 123 0.87 8.90 -3.92
C THR A 123 -0.33 8.37 -4.70
N THR A 124 -0.19 7.16 -5.22
CA THR A 124 -1.23 6.51 -6.03
C THR A 124 -2.49 6.23 -5.19
N ALA A 125 -3.65 6.64 -5.70
CA ALA A 125 -4.95 6.22 -5.19
C ALA A 125 -5.07 4.68 -5.21
N SER A 126 -5.98 4.12 -4.40
CA SER A 126 -6.15 2.67 -4.28
C SER A 126 -7.60 2.26 -4.45
N LEU A 127 -7.84 1.14 -5.13
CA LEU A 127 -9.16 0.50 -5.22
C LEU A 127 -9.53 -0.11 -3.86
N THR A 128 -10.71 0.24 -3.34
CA THR A 128 -11.20 -0.17 -2.02
C THR A 128 -12.60 -0.76 -2.11
N ILE A 129 -12.98 -1.61 -1.16
CA ILE A 129 -14.37 -2.02 -0.98
C ILE A 129 -15.09 -0.92 -0.18
N PRO A 130 -16.20 -0.37 -0.69
CA PRO A 130 -16.98 0.61 0.07
C PRO A 130 -17.45 0.04 1.41
N SER A 131 -17.42 0.82 2.48
CA SER A 131 -17.83 0.39 3.81
C SER A 131 -19.19 -0.34 3.89
N PRO A 132 -20.27 0.08 3.18
CA PRO A 132 -21.54 -0.67 3.25
C PRO A 132 -21.50 -2.02 2.54
N GLU A 133 -20.49 -2.29 1.71
CA GLU A 133 -20.32 -3.57 1.01
C GLU A 133 -19.28 -4.48 1.70
N ARG A 134 -18.62 -4.00 2.76
CA ARG A 134 -17.56 -4.74 3.46
C ARG A 134 -18.18 -5.81 4.35
N GLU A 135 -17.72 -7.05 4.16
CA GLU A 135 -18.20 -8.22 4.89
C GLU A 135 -17.20 -8.67 5.97
N THR A 136 -15.91 -8.77 5.63
CA THR A 136 -14.88 -9.24 6.57
C THR A 136 -13.59 -8.43 6.43
N THR A 137 -12.95 -8.17 7.57
CA THR A 137 -11.60 -7.61 7.66
C THR A 137 -10.77 -8.50 8.58
N SER A 138 -9.56 -8.90 8.17
CA SER A 138 -8.65 -9.68 9.03
C SER A 138 -7.18 -9.38 8.74
N TYR A 139 -6.31 -9.85 9.64
CA TYR A 139 -4.85 -9.73 9.60
C TYR A 139 -4.14 -11.06 9.88
N PRO A 140 -4.42 -12.12 9.11
CA PRO A 140 -3.77 -13.39 9.37
C PRO A 140 -2.29 -13.41 9.02
N GLN A 141 -1.60 -14.37 9.61
CA GLN A 141 -0.23 -14.71 9.26
C GLN A 141 -0.23 -16.00 8.42
N ALA A 142 0.36 -15.93 7.22
CA ALA A 142 0.72 -17.13 6.48
C ALA A 142 2.01 -17.71 7.07
N THR A 143 2.03 -19.02 7.29
CA THR A 143 3.20 -19.76 7.77
C THR A 143 3.46 -20.96 6.85
N ILE A 144 4.50 -21.73 7.13
CA ILE A 144 4.76 -22.98 6.41
C ILE A 144 3.55 -23.92 6.51
N ASP A 145 3.21 -24.54 5.38
CA ASP A 145 2.09 -25.47 5.31
C ASP A 145 2.39 -26.55 4.28
N VAL A 146 2.82 -27.71 4.79
CA VAL A 146 3.20 -28.86 3.97
C VAL A 146 2.03 -29.33 3.08
N SER A 147 0.81 -29.33 3.61
CA SER A 147 -0.39 -29.73 2.87
C SER A 147 -0.72 -28.73 1.75
N GLY A 148 -0.53 -27.44 2.02
CA GLY A 148 -0.62 -26.34 1.07
C GLY A 148 0.43 -26.47 -0.03
N ALA A 149 1.69 -26.66 0.34
CA ALA A 149 2.83 -26.79 -0.55
C ALA A 149 2.68 -27.96 -1.53
N ILE A 150 2.39 -29.16 -1.04
CA ILE A 150 2.14 -30.35 -1.88
C ILE A 150 1.01 -30.09 -2.87
N ALA A 151 -0.09 -29.48 -2.42
CA ALA A 151 -1.23 -29.18 -3.28
C ALA A 151 -0.90 -28.11 -4.35
N LEU A 152 0.01 -27.18 -4.07
CA LEU A 152 0.50 -26.21 -5.05
C LEU A 152 1.42 -26.88 -6.07
N ASP A 153 2.29 -27.79 -5.64
CA ASP A 153 3.21 -28.52 -6.51
C ASP A 153 2.50 -29.52 -7.40
N GLU A 154 1.50 -30.23 -6.88
CA GLU A 154 0.62 -31.11 -7.64
C GLU A 154 -0.10 -30.34 -8.77
N ARG A 155 -0.60 -29.13 -8.49
CA ARG A 155 -1.18 -28.24 -9.51
C ARG A 155 -0.16 -27.81 -10.55
N GLY A 156 1.06 -27.47 -10.12
CA GLY A 156 2.17 -27.14 -11.00
C GLY A 156 2.55 -28.29 -11.93
N LEU A 157 2.65 -29.51 -11.38
CA LEU A 157 2.93 -30.73 -12.15
C LEU A 157 1.81 -31.01 -13.16
N ARG A 158 0.54 -30.93 -12.75
CA ARG A 158 -0.60 -31.08 -13.66
C ARG A 158 -0.60 -30.03 -14.78
N ALA A 159 -0.14 -28.80 -14.51
CA ALA A 159 -0.01 -27.76 -15.54
C ALA A 159 1.07 -28.13 -16.56
N ARG A 160 2.28 -28.48 -16.11
CA ARG A 160 3.39 -28.92 -16.97
C ARG A 160 3.03 -30.17 -17.78
N PHE A 161 2.37 -31.15 -17.17
CA PHE A 161 1.91 -32.35 -17.87
C PHE A 161 0.97 -32.02 -19.03
N ARG A 162 0.03 -31.09 -18.84
CA ARG A 162 -0.88 -30.65 -19.92
C ARG A 162 -0.14 -29.92 -21.03
N GLU A 163 0.87 -29.13 -20.68
CA GLU A 163 1.73 -28.47 -21.66
C GLU A 163 2.47 -29.50 -22.52
N HIS A 164 3.15 -30.46 -21.89
CA HIS A 164 3.83 -31.54 -22.60
C HIS A 164 2.87 -32.37 -23.46
N ARG A 165 1.65 -32.64 -22.98
CA ARG A 165 0.64 -33.36 -23.76
C ARG A 165 0.21 -32.58 -24.99
N LEU A 166 0.00 -31.26 -24.87
CA LEU A 166 -0.27 -30.40 -26.03
C LEU A 166 0.88 -30.46 -27.03
N ASP A 167 2.12 -30.32 -26.56
CA ASP A 167 3.30 -30.34 -27.42
C ASP A 167 3.48 -31.68 -28.14
N GLY A 168 3.33 -32.79 -27.42
CA GLY A 168 3.43 -34.12 -27.98
C GLY A 168 2.37 -34.37 -29.05
N ARG A 169 1.11 -34.02 -28.78
CA ARG A 169 0.03 -34.16 -29.77
C ARG A 169 0.21 -33.25 -30.98
N PHE A 170 0.62 -32.01 -30.76
CA PHE A 170 0.89 -31.05 -31.82
C PHE A 170 2.05 -31.50 -32.72
N GLY A 171 3.12 -32.02 -32.12
CA GLY A 171 4.30 -32.53 -32.82
C GLY A 171 4.04 -33.84 -33.58
N ALA A 172 3.22 -34.74 -33.03
CA ALA A 172 2.91 -36.04 -33.62
C ALA A 172 2.06 -35.97 -34.89
N THR A 173 1.35 -34.86 -35.13
CA THR A 173 0.60 -34.66 -36.38
C THR A 173 1.32 -33.69 -37.30
N THR A 174 1.37 -34.00 -38.60
CA THR A 174 1.88 -33.10 -39.66
C THR A 174 0.75 -32.37 -40.39
N ASN A 175 -0.50 -32.80 -40.19
CA ASN A 175 -1.67 -32.21 -40.83
C ASN A 175 -2.06 -30.89 -40.14
N THR A 176 -1.99 -29.79 -40.89
CA THR A 176 -2.32 -28.43 -40.42
C THR A 176 -3.73 -28.32 -39.83
N THR A 177 -4.73 -28.95 -40.45
CA THR A 177 -6.11 -28.93 -39.97
C THR A 177 -6.24 -29.65 -38.63
N ALA A 178 -5.56 -30.79 -38.48
CA ALA A 178 -5.53 -31.52 -37.22
C ALA A 178 -4.82 -30.73 -36.11
N ARG A 179 -3.69 -30.07 -36.43
CA ARG A 179 -3.01 -29.17 -35.49
C ARG A 179 -3.89 -28.01 -35.05
N GLN A 180 -4.61 -27.38 -35.98
CA GLN A 180 -5.56 -26.32 -35.66
C GLN A 180 -6.71 -26.80 -34.77
N ALA A 181 -7.22 -28.02 -34.99
CA ALA A 181 -8.26 -28.62 -34.17
C ALA A 181 -7.78 -28.88 -32.71
N GLU A 182 -6.55 -29.38 -32.52
CA GLU A 182 -5.97 -29.57 -31.17
C GLU A 182 -5.79 -28.24 -30.43
N LEU A 183 -5.32 -27.19 -31.12
CA LEU A 183 -5.18 -25.85 -30.54
C LEU A 183 -6.53 -25.26 -30.13
N ARG A 184 -7.56 -25.38 -30.98
CA ARG A 184 -8.92 -24.91 -30.65
C ARG A 184 -9.51 -25.67 -29.47
N THR A 185 -9.38 -26.99 -29.44
CA THR A 185 -9.83 -27.82 -28.32
C THR A 185 -9.16 -27.41 -27.00
N THR A 186 -7.84 -27.19 -27.05
CA THR A 186 -7.09 -26.74 -25.87
C THR A 186 -7.50 -25.34 -25.43
N ALA A 187 -7.71 -24.42 -26.37
CA ALA A 187 -8.21 -23.08 -26.09
C ALA A 187 -9.59 -23.10 -25.42
N THR A 188 -10.53 -23.91 -25.90
CA THR A 188 -11.85 -24.08 -25.26
C THR A 188 -11.72 -24.59 -23.83
N HIS A 189 -10.86 -25.57 -23.58
CA HIS A 189 -10.61 -26.05 -22.21
C HIS A 189 -10.01 -24.97 -21.29
N ILE A 190 -9.11 -24.14 -21.81
CA ILE A 190 -8.55 -23.00 -21.06
C ILE A 190 -9.68 -22.02 -20.71
N GLU A 191 -10.51 -21.65 -21.69
CA GLU A 191 -11.63 -20.72 -21.50
C GLU A 191 -12.61 -21.21 -20.42
N SER A 192 -13.05 -22.47 -20.48
CA SER A 192 -13.94 -23.03 -19.46
C SER A 192 -13.30 -23.09 -18.07
N ARG A 193 -11.97 -23.30 -17.98
CA ARG A 193 -11.25 -23.32 -16.70
C ARG A 193 -11.09 -21.93 -16.10
N ILE A 194 -10.95 -20.89 -16.92
CA ILE A 194 -10.94 -19.50 -16.45
C ILE A 194 -12.28 -19.17 -15.79
N VAL A 195 -13.40 -19.57 -16.41
CA VAL A 195 -14.75 -19.36 -15.84
C VAL A 195 -14.88 -20.07 -14.49
N ARG A 196 -14.55 -21.36 -14.41
CA ARG A 196 -14.59 -22.12 -13.15
C ARG A 196 -13.69 -21.55 -12.07
N LEU A 197 -12.57 -20.94 -12.44
CA LEU A 197 -11.65 -20.35 -11.47
C LEU A 197 -12.22 -19.06 -10.86
N ARG A 198 -12.96 -18.26 -11.64
CA ARG A 198 -13.70 -17.09 -11.13
C ARG A 198 -14.82 -17.51 -10.17
N GLU A 199 -15.59 -18.53 -10.55
CA GLU A 199 -16.63 -19.12 -9.69
C GLU A 199 -16.04 -19.65 -8.37
N ARG A 200 -14.89 -20.32 -8.46
CA ARG A 200 -14.17 -20.81 -7.28
C ARG A 200 -13.72 -19.67 -6.37
N GLN A 201 -13.23 -18.56 -6.91
CA GLN A 201 -12.88 -17.39 -6.10
C GLN A 201 -14.11 -16.83 -5.37
N SER A 202 -15.24 -16.67 -6.07
CA SER A 202 -16.49 -16.22 -5.44
C SER A 202 -16.91 -17.15 -4.31
N THR A 203 -16.87 -18.46 -4.55
CA THR A 203 -17.22 -19.48 -3.54
C THR A 203 -16.31 -19.41 -2.31
N VAL A 204 -14.99 -19.23 -2.52
CA VAL A 204 -14.00 -19.12 -1.44
C VAL A 204 -14.21 -17.84 -0.63
N ILE A 205 -14.55 -16.72 -1.27
CA ILE A 205 -14.90 -15.47 -0.57
C ILE A 205 -16.17 -15.66 0.26
N THR A 206 -17.24 -16.23 -0.31
CA THR A 206 -18.49 -16.49 0.43
C THR A 206 -18.26 -17.41 1.63
N ALA A 207 -17.49 -18.49 1.46
CA ALA A 207 -17.17 -19.42 2.54
C ALA A 207 -16.28 -18.81 3.62
N TYR A 208 -15.49 -17.79 3.30
CA TYR A 208 -14.72 -17.05 4.29
C TYR A 208 -15.61 -16.06 5.05
N ASN A 209 -16.42 -15.28 4.34
CA ASN A 209 -17.31 -14.28 4.94
C ASN A 209 -18.34 -14.91 5.90
N ASN A 210 -18.77 -16.15 5.65
CA ASN A 210 -19.70 -16.86 6.53
C ASN A 210 -19.02 -17.73 7.60
N GLY A 211 -17.69 -17.68 7.72
CA GLY A 211 -16.92 -18.42 8.72
C GLY A 211 -16.73 -19.92 8.44
N SER A 212 -17.12 -20.42 7.26
CA SER A 212 -16.88 -21.83 6.87
C SER A 212 -15.42 -22.12 6.53
N LEU A 213 -14.61 -21.09 6.27
CA LEU A 213 -13.16 -21.18 6.12
C LEU A 213 -12.48 -20.34 7.19
N SER A 214 -11.50 -20.94 7.88
CA SER A 214 -10.54 -20.19 8.67
C SER A 214 -9.63 -19.32 7.80
N ASP A 215 -8.97 -18.34 8.40
CA ASP A 215 -7.99 -17.49 7.74
C ASP A 215 -6.89 -18.29 7.01
N GLN A 216 -6.35 -19.34 7.64
CA GLN A 216 -5.30 -20.17 7.05
C GLN A 216 -5.83 -20.94 5.82
N GLU A 217 -7.05 -21.48 5.90
CA GLU A 217 -7.67 -22.18 4.77
C GLU A 217 -8.03 -21.24 3.62
N PHE A 218 -8.41 -20.00 3.95
CA PHE A 218 -8.65 -18.95 2.98
C PHE A 218 -7.35 -18.58 2.26
N LEU A 219 -6.27 -18.23 2.98
CA LEU A 219 -4.95 -17.94 2.39
C LEU A 219 -4.44 -19.08 1.50
N ARG A 220 -4.55 -20.34 1.96
CA ARG A 220 -4.23 -21.54 1.18
C ARG A 220 -5.07 -21.62 -0.10
N SER A 221 -6.35 -21.30 -0.03
CA SER A 221 -7.25 -21.28 -1.19
C SER A 221 -6.88 -20.16 -2.18
N LEU A 222 -6.48 -18.98 -1.70
CA LEU A 222 -6.02 -17.87 -2.55
C LEU A 222 -4.74 -18.22 -3.30
N ALA A 223 -3.76 -18.83 -2.64
CA ALA A 223 -2.53 -19.33 -3.26
C ALA A 223 -2.80 -20.40 -4.33
N ARG A 224 -3.77 -21.30 -4.07
CA ARG A 224 -4.20 -22.32 -5.04
C ARG A 224 -4.87 -21.71 -6.27
N ILE A 225 -5.65 -20.64 -6.10
CA ILE A 225 -6.29 -19.90 -7.19
C ILE A 225 -5.22 -19.22 -8.05
N ASP A 226 -4.28 -18.50 -7.42
CA ASP A 226 -3.16 -17.85 -8.11
C ASP A 226 -2.33 -18.86 -8.92
N LYS A 227 -1.96 -19.99 -8.30
CA LYS A 227 -1.19 -21.03 -9.00
C LYS A 227 -1.96 -21.69 -10.15
N ALA A 228 -3.27 -21.85 -10.02
CA ALA A 228 -4.11 -22.38 -11.08
C ALA A 228 -4.25 -21.39 -12.25
N ALA A 229 -4.36 -20.09 -11.95
CA ALA A 229 -4.37 -19.03 -12.94
C ALA A 229 -3.03 -18.94 -13.67
N ASP A 230 -1.90 -19.01 -12.95
CA ASP A 230 -0.54 -19.05 -13.51
C ASP A 230 -0.40 -20.20 -14.53
N GLY A 231 -0.80 -21.41 -14.15
CA GLY A 231 -0.78 -22.55 -15.07
C GLY A 231 -1.73 -22.40 -16.28
N LEU A 232 -2.79 -21.59 -16.20
CA LEU A 232 -3.66 -21.27 -17.33
C LEU A 232 -3.05 -20.18 -18.23
N ALA A 233 -2.35 -19.21 -17.65
CA ALA A 233 -1.57 -18.21 -18.38
C ALA A 233 -0.46 -18.87 -19.20
N THR A 234 0.35 -19.76 -18.60
CA THR A 234 1.38 -20.52 -19.33
C THR A 234 0.78 -21.35 -20.46
N ALA A 235 -0.33 -22.04 -20.22
CA ALA A 235 -1.00 -22.84 -21.26
C ALA A 235 -1.54 -21.96 -22.40
N THR A 236 -2.00 -20.75 -22.10
CA THR A 236 -2.46 -19.76 -23.06
C THR A 236 -1.31 -19.31 -23.97
N ASP A 237 -0.15 -18.98 -23.38
CA ASP A 237 1.04 -18.59 -24.14
C ASP A 237 1.55 -19.76 -25.00
N ARG A 238 1.48 -21.00 -24.48
CA ARG A 238 1.86 -22.19 -25.25
C ARG A 238 0.98 -22.37 -26.50
N VAL A 239 -0.34 -22.19 -26.39
CA VAL A 239 -1.25 -22.26 -27.54
C VAL A 239 -0.88 -21.20 -28.59
N ALA A 240 -0.59 -19.96 -28.18
CA ALA A 240 -0.14 -18.92 -29.11
C ALA A 240 1.21 -19.23 -29.75
N ALA A 241 2.17 -19.74 -28.97
CA ALA A 241 3.50 -20.12 -29.46
C ALA A 241 3.43 -21.26 -30.48
N ARG A 242 2.55 -22.24 -30.31
CA ARG A 242 2.34 -23.30 -31.31
C ARG A 242 1.59 -22.78 -32.54
N ALA A 243 0.60 -21.93 -32.33
CA ALA A 243 -0.17 -21.34 -33.42
C ALA A 243 0.68 -20.48 -34.37
N SER A 244 1.79 -19.89 -33.91
CA SER A 244 2.68 -19.08 -34.76
C SER A 244 3.33 -19.87 -35.89
N SER A 245 3.50 -21.19 -35.71
CA SER A 245 4.02 -22.10 -36.75
C SER A 245 2.99 -22.45 -37.83
N ILE A 246 1.73 -22.04 -37.67
CA ILE A 246 0.64 -22.32 -38.60
C ILE A 246 0.21 -21.00 -39.27
N PRO A 247 0.39 -20.86 -40.60
CA PRO A 247 -0.03 -19.67 -41.32
C PRO A 247 -1.52 -19.35 -41.08
N LYS A 248 -1.81 -18.09 -40.76
CA LYS A 248 -3.18 -17.57 -40.52
C LYS A 248 -3.96 -18.33 -39.42
N SER A 249 -3.27 -18.95 -38.47
CA SER A 249 -3.92 -19.65 -37.36
C SER A 249 -4.80 -18.73 -36.51
N SER A 250 -6.01 -19.18 -36.23
CA SER A 250 -7.01 -18.44 -35.47
C SER A 250 -7.70 -19.31 -34.43
N ILE A 251 -8.01 -18.67 -33.30
CA ILE A 251 -8.76 -19.24 -32.18
C ILE A 251 -9.99 -18.38 -31.99
N ASN A 252 -11.19 -18.96 -32.11
CA ASN A 252 -12.46 -18.25 -31.97
C ASN A 252 -12.56 -16.98 -32.83
N GLY A 253 -12.12 -17.07 -34.10
CA GLY A 253 -12.21 -16.00 -35.09
C GLY A 253 -11.20 -14.85 -34.94
N GLN A 254 -10.18 -15.00 -34.09
CA GLN A 254 -9.12 -14.00 -33.89
C GLN A 254 -7.72 -14.63 -33.98
N PRO A 255 -6.67 -13.85 -34.31
CA PRO A 255 -5.30 -14.35 -34.27
C PRO A 255 -4.95 -14.94 -32.90
N ALA A 256 -4.27 -16.08 -32.86
CA ALA A 256 -3.97 -16.79 -31.61
C ALA A 256 -3.21 -15.92 -30.59
N ALA A 257 -2.27 -15.09 -31.05
CA ALA A 257 -1.56 -14.13 -30.19
C ALA A 257 -2.52 -13.11 -29.53
N ARG A 258 -3.55 -12.66 -30.25
CA ARG A 258 -4.57 -11.75 -29.70
C ARG A 258 -5.48 -12.48 -28.71
N TRP A 259 -5.90 -13.70 -29.03
CA TRP A 259 -6.63 -14.56 -28.08
C TRP A 259 -5.84 -14.74 -26.79
N ALA A 260 -4.54 -15.04 -26.89
CA ALA A 260 -3.70 -15.26 -25.73
C ALA A 260 -3.60 -14.02 -24.84
N ARG A 261 -3.28 -12.85 -25.42
CA ARG A 261 -3.27 -11.58 -24.67
C ARG A 261 -4.61 -11.30 -23.98
N ASN A 262 -5.73 -11.57 -24.64
CA ASN A 262 -7.06 -11.39 -24.05
C ASN A 262 -7.27 -12.30 -22.84
N LYS A 263 -6.80 -13.55 -22.90
CA LYS A 263 -6.91 -14.50 -21.78
C LYS A 263 -5.96 -14.17 -20.62
N GLN A 264 -4.77 -13.63 -20.90
CA GLN A 264 -3.88 -13.09 -19.88
C GLN A 264 -4.54 -11.95 -19.09
N ILE A 265 -5.13 -10.97 -19.78
CA ILE A 265 -5.86 -9.85 -19.16
C ILE A 265 -7.04 -10.36 -18.32
N GLU A 266 -7.75 -11.38 -18.82
CA GLU A 266 -8.88 -12.01 -18.14
C GLU A 266 -8.52 -12.78 -16.86
N LEU A 267 -7.28 -13.29 -16.77
CA LEU A 267 -6.75 -13.98 -15.60
C LEU A 267 -6.20 -13.03 -14.53
N ASN A 268 -5.88 -11.79 -14.91
CA ASN A 268 -5.26 -10.79 -14.04
C ASN A 268 -5.94 -10.65 -12.66
N PRO A 269 -7.29 -10.59 -12.54
CA PRO A 269 -7.96 -10.45 -11.24
C PRO A 269 -7.86 -11.65 -10.29
N LEU A 270 -7.33 -12.78 -10.77
CA LEU A 270 -7.19 -14.05 -10.03
C LEU A 270 -5.74 -14.36 -9.66
N GLN A 271 -4.83 -13.46 -10.00
CA GLN A 271 -3.39 -13.57 -9.75
C GLN A 271 -2.90 -12.32 -9.04
N GLY A 272 -1.76 -12.38 -8.38
CA GLY A 272 -1.08 -11.16 -7.95
C GLY A 272 0.11 -11.38 -7.02
N PRO A 273 0.83 -10.30 -6.68
CA PRO A 273 2.05 -10.36 -5.88
C PRO A 273 1.85 -10.86 -4.44
N VAL A 274 0.77 -10.45 -3.76
CA VAL A 274 0.42 -10.90 -2.41
C VAL A 274 0.13 -12.40 -2.39
N ARG A 275 -0.70 -12.89 -3.33
CA ARG A 275 -1.02 -14.33 -3.43
C ARG A 275 0.19 -15.17 -3.80
N ASN A 276 1.06 -14.63 -4.65
CA ASN A 276 2.33 -15.27 -4.98
C ASN A 276 3.22 -15.40 -3.74
N ARG A 277 3.33 -14.34 -2.94
CA ARG A 277 4.14 -14.37 -1.71
C ARG A 277 3.56 -15.31 -0.65
N ILE A 278 2.23 -15.34 -0.48
CA ILE A 278 1.55 -16.37 0.32
C ILE A 278 1.95 -17.77 -0.16
N ALA A 279 1.91 -18.05 -1.46
CA ALA A 279 2.29 -19.35 -2.01
C ALA A 279 3.76 -19.72 -1.74
N GLN A 280 4.67 -18.74 -1.70
CA GLN A 280 6.07 -18.94 -1.33
C GLN A 280 6.22 -19.23 0.18
N THR A 281 5.53 -18.49 1.03
CA THR A 281 5.56 -18.70 2.50
C THR A 281 5.01 -20.07 2.88
N LEU A 282 3.93 -20.54 2.26
CA LEU A 282 3.40 -21.90 2.48
C LEU A 282 4.42 -23.00 2.15
N ARG A 283 5.36 -22.74 1.23
CA ARG A 283 6.46 -23.66 0.86
C ARG A 283 7.67 -23.59 1.78
N GLY A 284 7.68 -22.65 2.73
CA GLY A 284 8.83 -22.39 3.60
C GLY A 284 9.91 -21.52 2.95
N ASN A 285 9.59 -20.79 1.88
CA ASN A 285 10.55 -19.92 1.18
C ASN A 285 10.56 -18.47 1.72
N SER A 286 9.97 -18.26 2.90
CA SER A 286 9.93 -16.96 3.60
C SER A 286 10.84 -17.09 4.81
N THR A 287 12.07 -16.61 4.68
CA THR A 287 13.10 -16.75 5.69
C THR A 287 13.81 -15.44 5.97
N GLU A 288 14.23 -15.25 7.22
CA GLU A 288 15.14 -14.18 7.64
C GLU A 288 16.45 -14.79 8.15
N PRO A 289 17.60 -14.14 7.89
CA PRO A 289 18.88 -14.56 8.42
C PRO A 289 18.86 -14.62 9.95
N ILE A 290 19.50 -15.64 10.52
CA ILE A 290 19.77 -15.70 11.94
C ILE A 290 21.18 -15.17 12.16
N ASN A 291 21.31 -14.07 12.92
CA ASN A 291 22.61 -13.60 13.41
C ASN A 291 23.09 -14.56 14.52
N ILE A 292 23.85 -15.60 14.15
CA ILE A 292 24.50 -16.50 15.11
C ILE A 292 25.89 -15.94 15.44
N PRO A 293 26.23 -15.69 16.72
CA PRO A 293 27.59 -15.37 17.11
C PRO A 293 28.58 -16.41 16.59
N SER A 294 29.68 -15.95 15.98
CA SER A 294 30.63 -16.75 15.18
C SER A 294 31.29 -17.92 15.93
N ASN A 295 31.12 -17.99 17.24
CA ASN A 295 31.65 -19.02 18.14
C ASN A 295 30.77 -20.27 18.27
N LEU A 296 29.55 -20.30 17.70
CA LEU A 296 28.63 -21.46 17.78
C LEU A 296 28.52 -22.30 16.49
N ASP A 297 29.12 -21.86 15.38
CA ASP A 297 29.11 -22.53 14.05
C ASP A 297 29.72 -23.94 14.02
N ARG A 298 30.35 -24.40 15.12
CA ARG A 298 31.13 -25.65 15.15
C ARG A 298 30.35 -26.89 15.60
N ILE A 299 29.08 -26.77 16.00
CA ILE A 299 28.38 -27.87 16.70
C ILE A 299 27.34 -28.59 15.82
N ALA A 300 26.77 -27.94 14.81
CA ALA A 300 25.93 -28.55 13.78
C ALA A 300 25.71 -27.54 12.63
N PRO A 301 25.32 -27.95 11.41
CA PRO A 301 24.71 -27.02 10.46
C PRO A 301 23.36 -26.57 11.04
N THR A 302 23.38 -25.54 11.89
CA THR A 302 22.19 -24.79 12.24
C THR A 302 21.71 -24.07 10.98
N PRO A 303 20.40 -24.04 10.70
CA PRO A 303 19.89 -23.20 9.62
C PRO A 303 20.33 -21.76 9.88
N ASN A 304 21.05 -21.15 8.95
CA ASN A 304 21.43 -19.72 9.01
C ASN A 304 20.22 -18.80 8.80
N GLU A 305 19.02 -19.37 8.73
CA GLU A 305 17.78 -18.76 8.34
C GLU A 305 16.64 -19.33 9.19
N ARG A 306 15.75 -18.47 9.69
CA ARG A 306 14.50 -18.86 10.36
C ARG A 306 13.31 -18.59 9.46
N LEU A 307 12.26 -19.40 9.58
CA LEU A 307 10.99 -19.13 8.90
C LEU A 307 10.31 -17.90 9.49
N GLU A 308 9.87 -17.00 8.62
CA GLU A 308 9.16 -15.80 9.02
C GLU A 308 7.69 -15.85 8.57
N PRO A 309 6.73 -15.73 9.51
CA PRO A 309 5.34 -15.59 9.18
C PRO A 309 5.11 -14.35 8.32
N LEU A 310 4.19 -14.45 7.38
CA LEU A 310 3.82 -13.34 6.51
C LEU A 310 2.49 -12.74 6.96
N SER A 311 2.52 -11.55 7.55
CA SER A 311 1.34 -10.77 7.90
C SER A 311 0.61 -10.27 6.64
N VAL A 312 -0.66 -10.65 6.48
CA VAL A 312 -1.50 -10.28 5.33
C VAL A 312 -2.75 -9.56 5.81
N TYR A 313 -2.99 -8.36 5.30
CA TYR A 313 -4.27 -7.69 5.41
C TYR A 313 -5.27 -8.26 4.41
N ILE A 314 -6.49 -8.54 4.88
CA ILE A 314 -7.61 -9.01 4.06
C ILE A 314 -8.81 -8.10 4.30
N GLU A 315 -9.46 -7.70 3.22
CA GLU A 315 -10.79 -7.09 3.22
C GLU A 315 -11.64 -7.74 2.11
N THR A 316 -12.88 -8.12 2.42
CA THR A 316 -13.79 -8.78 1.47
C THR A 316 -15.14 -8.09 1.38
N SER A 317 -15.81 -8.28 0.24
CA SER A 317 -17.25 -8.08 0.04
C SER A 317 -17.88 -9.39 -0.42
N GLN A 318 -19.15 -9.37 -0.83
CA GLN A 318 -19.79 -10.55 -1.44
C GLN A 318 -19.07 -11.04 -2.71
N HIS A 319 -18.47 -10.13 -3.48
CA HIS A 319 -17.85 -10.43 -4.78
C HIS A 319 -16.46 -9.80 -4.96
N GLY A 320 -15.89 -9.28 -3.88
CA GLY A 320 -14.68 -8.49 -3.88
C GLY A 320 -13.67 -8.98 -2.85
N ILE A 321 -12.40 -8.81 -3.16
CA ILE A 321 -11.31 -9.02 -2.23
C ILE A 321 -10.23 -7.96 -2.42
N VAL A 322 -9.70 -7.49 -1.31
CA VAL A 322 -8.56 -6.61 -1.19
C VAL A 322 -7.54 -7.32 -0.29
N LEU A 323 -6.29 -7.37 -0.75
CA LEU A 323 -5.17 -7.91 -0.01
C LEU A 323 -4.07 -6.85 0.06
N ALA A 324 -3.38 -6.76 1.19
CA ALA A 324 -2.17 -5.95 1.29
C ALA A 324 -1.16 -6.58 2.24
N MET A 325 0.13 -6.32 2.01
CA MET A 325 1.20 -6.81 2.87
C MET A 325 2.46 -5.95 2.68
N VAL A 326 3.38 -6.09 3.63
CA VAL A 326 4.74 -5.57 3.53
C VAL A 326 5.71 -6.74 3.65
N ASP A 327 6.78 -6.71 2.86
CA ASP A 327 7.77 -7.77 2.80
C ASP A 327 9.03 -7.26 2.09
N GLY A 328 10.22 -7.48 2.69
CA GLY A 328 11.50 -7.09 2.09
C GLY A 328 11.60 -5.61 1.67
N GLY A 329 11.09 -4.69 2.50
CA GLY A 329 11.09 -3.25 2.19
C GLY A 329 10.10 -2.82 1.11
N GLN A 330 9.21 -3.72 0.68
CA GLN A 330 8.20 -3.48 -0.35
C GLN A 330 6.79 -3.56 0.23
N TYR A 331 5.92 -2.70 -0.27
CA TYR A 331 4.47 -2.77 -0.08
C TYR A 331 3.81 -3.40 -1.30
N TYR A 332 2.97 -4.39 -1.06
CA TYR A 332 2.17 -5.05 -2.09
C TYR A 332 0.69 -4.88 -1.79
N ARG A 333 -0.09 -4.59 -2.83
CA ARG A 333 -1.54 -4.51 -2.76
C ARG A 333 -2.18 -5.18 -3.96
N GLU A 334 -3.24 -5.93 -3.72
CA GLU A 334 -4.14 -6.47 -4.72
C GLU A 334 -5.58 -6.07 -4.39
N ALA A 335 -6.35 -5.71 -5.40
CA ALA A 335 -7.79 -5.58 -5.28
C ALA A 335 -8.46 -6.24 -6.49
N SER A 336 -9.55 -6.96 -6.27
CA SER A 336 -10.30 -7.69 -7.29
C SER A 336 -11.79 -7.62 -6.94
N LEU A 337 -12.51 -6.76 -7.65
CA LEU A 337 -13.95 -6.52 -7.52
C LEU A 337 -14.66 -7.14 -8.74
N LEU A 338 -14.81 -8.46 -8.74
CA LEU A 338 -15.28 -9.20 -9.93
C LEU A 338 -16.70 -8.78 -10.37
N GLY A 339 -17.55 -8.34 -9.44
CA GLY A 339 -18.88 -7.79 -9.74
C GLY A 339 -18.85 -6.60 -10.71
N GLN A 340 -17.77 -5.82 -10.71
CA GLN A 340 -17.61 -4.65 -11.60
C GLN A 340 -17.48 -5.05 -13.08
N ARG A 341 -17.24 -6.34 -13.37
CA ARG A 341 -17.25 -6.83 -14.76
C ARG A 341 -18.61 -6.70 -15.43
N ASN A 342 -19.70 -6.76 -14.66
CA ASN A 342 -21.07 -6.65 -15.17
C ASN A 342 -21.69 -5.29 -14.87
N ALA A 343 -20.93 -4.35 -14.31
CA ALA A 343 -21.42 -3.02 -14.01
C ALA A 343 -21.81 -2.26 -15.28
N THR A 344 -22.86 -1.46 -15.18
CA THR A 344 -23.31 -0.51 -16.20
C THR A 344 -22.67 0.86 -15.97
N GLY A 345 -22.57 1.67 -17.01
CA GLY A 345 -22.01 3.01 -16.94
C GLY A 345 -21.65 3.56 -18.31
N SER A 346 -20.81 4.60 -18.32
CA SER A 346 -20.35 5.23 -19.55
C SER A 346 -19.29 4.37 -20.24
N ALA A 347 -19.57 3.94 -21.46
CA ALA A 347 -18.65 3.12 -22.23
C ALA A 347 -17.42 3.93 -22.71
N LEU A 348 -16.24 3.34 -22.56
CA LEU A 348 -14.95 3.83 -23.03
C LEU A 348 -14.66 3.25 -24.41
N ASN A 349 -15.05 3.96 -25.46
CA ASN A 349 -14.98 3.45 -26.84
C ASN A 349 -13.61 3.66 -27.54
N THR A 350 -12.74 4.48 -26.97
CA THR A 350 -11.42 4.80 -27.55
C THR A 350 -10.31 4.62 -26.50
N THR A 351 -9.07 4.43 -26.97
CA THR A 351 -7.90 4.41 -26.08
C THR A 351 -7.71 5.72 -25.34
N ASN A 352 -8.10 6.85 -25.94
CA ASN A 352 -8.09 8.15 -25.27
C ASN A 352 -9.13 8.23 -24.16
N ALA A 353 -10.35 7.72 -24.36
CA ALA A 353 -11.35 7.64 -23.30
C ALA A 353 -10.86 6.81 -22.11
N VAL A 354 -10.15 5.69 -22.37
CA VAL A 354 -9.50 4.90 -21.31
C VAL A 354 -8.42 5.71 -20.59
N ARG A 355 -7.53 6.40 -21.31
CA ARG A 355 -6.50 7.26 -20.71
C ARG A 355 -7.11 8.37 -19.85
N THR A 356 -8.14 9.05 -20.36
CA THR A 356 -8.86 10.10 -19.62
C THR A 356 -9.49 9.55 -18.34
N GLN A 357 -10.15 8.39 -18.42
CA GLN A 357 -10.72 7.75 -17.24
C GLN A 357 -9.64 7.38 -16.23
N VAL A 358 -8.53 6.78 -16.66
CA VAL A 358 -7.40 6.45 -15.76
C VAL A 358 -6.80 7.71 -15.13
N GLY A 359 -6.66 8.81 -15.89
CA GLY A 359 -6.19 10.09 -15.38
C GLY A 359 -7.11 10.70 -14.32
N ALA A 360 -8.43 10.54 -14.48
CA ALA A 360 -9.40 10.98 -13.49
C ALA A 360 -9.40 10.11 -12.22
N LEU A 361 -9.20 8.80 -12.36
CA LEU A 361 -9.19 7.85 -11.25
C LEU A 361 -7.85 7.84 -10.48
N TYR A 362 -6.75 8.10 -11.16
CA TYR A 362 -5.39 8.02 -10.63
C TYR A 362 -4.56 9.26 -11.04
N PRO A 363 -4.95 10.47 -10.62
CA PRO A 363 -4.35 11.72 -11.08
C PRO A 363 -2.87 11.82 -10.72
N TRP A 364 -2.50 11.53 -9.47
CA TRP A 364 -1.09 11.58 -9.05
C TRP A 364 -0.23 10.60 -9.84
N ALA A 365 -0.65 9.35 -9.97
CA ALA A 365 0.14 8.34 -10.68
C ALA A 365 0.28 8.70 -12.17
N THR A 366 -0.76 9.25 -12.79
CA THR A 366 -0.72 9.69 -14.19
C THR A 366 0.28 10.83 -14.39
N ASN A 367 0.32 11.80 -13.47
CA ASN A 367 1.21 12.96 -13.55
C ASN A 367 2.67 12.64 -13.19
N ASN A 368 2.92 11.55 -12.45
CA ASN A 368 4.24 11.20 -11.93
C ASN A 368 4.79 9.89 -12.50
N SER A 369 4.18 9.36 -13.56
CA SER A 369 4.67 8.15 -14.22
C SER A 369 5.66 8.46 -15.33
N ALA A 370 6.87 7.91 -15.23
CA ALA A 370 7.86 7.94 -16.30
C ALA A 370 7.50 6.98 -17.45
N TYR A 371 6.77 5.91 -17.14
CA TYR A 371 6.33 4.92 -18.13
C TYR A 371 4.85 4.58 -17.96
N THR A 372 4.15 4.50 -19.09
CA THR A 372 2.77 4.02 -19.13
C THR A 372 2.60 2.92 -20.18
N GLY A 373 1.77 1.93 -19.87
CA GLY A 373 1.41 0.84 -20.77
C GLY A 373 -0.10 0.71 -20.87
N LEU A 374 -0.63 0.56 -22.08
CA LEU A 374 -2.06 0.35 -22.31
C LEU A 374 -2.28 -0.88 -23.19
N SER A 375 -3.14 -1.79 -22.72
CA SER A 375 -3.66 -2.90 -23.52
C SER A 375 -5.18 -2.87 -23.50
N THR A 376 -5.80 -2.81 -24.68
CA THR A 376 -7.25 -2.84 -24.82
C THR A 376 -7.67 -3.92 -25.79
N ASP A 377 -8.87 -4.45 -25.59
CA ASP A 377 -9.51 -5.32 -26.57
C ASP A 377 -11.02 -5.09 -26.64
N ARG A 378 -11.52 -4.90 -27.86
CA ARG A 378 -12.94 -4.61 -28.13
C ARG A 378 -13.86 -5.81 -27.86
N LYS A 379 -13.35 -7.04 -27.97
CA LYS A 379 -14.12 -8.28 -27.77
C LYS A 379 -14.28 -8.58 -26.28
N THR A 380 -13.23 -8.40 -25.48
CA THR A 380 -13.33 -8.58 -24.03
C THR A 380 -13.94 -7.37 -23.33
N ARG A 381 -13.89 -6.18 -23.95
CA ARG A 381 -14.23 -4.89 -23.31
C ARG A 381 -13.40 -4.66 -22.04
N LEU A 382 -12.15 -5.13 -22.02
CA LEU A 382 -11.21 -4.92 -20.91
C LEU A 382 -10.10 -3.98 -21.33
N ALA A 383 -9.69 -3.12 -20.42
CA ALA A 383 -8.51 -2.27 -20.59
C ALA A 383 -7.57 -2.44 -19.40
N GLN A 384 -6.36 -2.93 -19.65
CA GLN A 384 -5.29 -2.97 -18.65
C GLN A 384 -4.38 -1.77 -18.85
N TYR A 385 -4.15 -1.01 -17.77
CA TYR A 385 -3.29 0.16 -17.76
C TYR A 385 -2.21 -0.01 -16.71
N THR A 386 -0.95 0.22 -17.07
CA THR A 386 0.21 0.17 -16.18
C THR A 386 0.84 1.55 -16.09
N LEU A 387 1.17 1.98 -14.88
CA LEU A 387 1.77 3.26 -14.51
C LEU A 387 3.00 2.95 -13.65
N SER A 388 4.20 3.32 -14.12
CA SER A 388 5.45 3.17 -13.35
C SER A 388 5.96 4.55 -12.96
N HIS A 389 6.15 4.77 -11.67
CA HIS A 389 6.50 6.04 -11.03
C HIS A 389 7.54 5.81 -9.93
N ASP A 390 8.06 6.86 -9.30
CA ASP A 390 9.19 6.74 -8.37
C ASP A 390 8.91 5.89 -7.13
N HIS A 391 7.64 5.84 -6.68
CA HIS A 391 7.26 4.94 -5.59
C HIS A 391 7.22 3.46 -6.00
N GLY A 392 7.09 3.13 -7.29
CA GLY A 392 6.88 1.77 -7.78
C GLY A 392 5.94 1.67 -8.98
N GLN A 393 5.02 0.72 -8.97
CA GLN A 393 4.12 0.44 -10.09
C GLN A 393 2.66 0.25 -9.65
N LEU A 394 1.74 0.78 -10.44
CA LEU A 394 0.31 0.51 -10.42
C LEU A 394 -0.09 -0.18 -11.74
N THR A 395 -0.84 -1.28 -11.65
CA THR A 395 -1.57 -1.86 -12.79
C THR A 395 -3.05 -1.92 -12.46
N THR A 396 -3.89 -1.31 -13.29
CA THR A 396 -5.35 -1.28 -13.14
C THR A 396 -6.03 -1.94 -14.33
N LEU A 397 -7.12 -2.67 -14.08
CA LEU A 397 -7.96 -3.33 -15.07
C LEU A 397 -9.35 -2.72 -15.05
N LEU A 398 -9.77 -2.11 -16.15
CA LEU A 398 -11.06 -1.44 -16.30
C LEU A 398 -12.02 -2.25 -17.17
N ASN A 399 -13.30 -2.16 -16.82
CA ASN A 399 -14.42 -2.51 -17.68
C ASN A 399 -14.66 -1.37 -18.68
N GLN A 400 -14.33 -1.56 -19.95
CA GLN A 400 -14.59 -0.56 -20.99
C GLN A 400 -16.08 -0.29 -21.22
N SER A 401 -16.99 -1.16 -20.77
CA SER A 401 -18.43 -0.92 -20.92
C SER A 401 -19.00 0.06 -19.88
N SER A 402 -18.29 0.30 -18.77
CA SER A 402 -18.78 1.16 -17.68
C SER A 402 -17.76 2.14 -17.11
N GLY A 403 -16.48 2.00 -17.48
CA GLY A 403 -15.38 2.78 -16.92
C GLY A 403 -14.98 2.41 -15.50
N ARG A 404 -15.59 1.36 -14.93
CA ARG A 404 -15.32 0.85 -13.58
C ARG A 404 -14.02 0.05 -13.51
N VAL A 405 -13.33 0.13 -12.38
CA VAL A 405 -12.15 -0.70 -12.11
C VAL A 405 -12.59 -2.06 -11.58
N ILE A 406 -12.13 -3.12 -12.24
CA ILE A 406 -12.36 -4.52 -11.88
C ILE A 406 -11.25 -5.02 -10.96
N ALA A 407 -10.00 -4.67 -11.25
CA ALA A 407 -8.86 -5.12 -10.47
C ALA A 407 -7.74 -4.09 -10.45
N GLU A 408 -6.94 -4.14 -9.40
CA GLU A 408 -5.80 -3.27 -9.17
C GLU A 408 -4.66 -4.06 -8.53
N LYS A 409 -3.43 -3.77 -8.94
CA LYS A 409 -2.21 -4.29 -8.32
C LYS A 409 -1.24 -3.15 -8.13
N GLN A 410 -0.68 -3.03 -6.92
CA GLN A 410 0.37 -2.07 -6.63
C GLN A 410 1.56 -2.77 -5.99
N ARG A 411 2.76 -2.34 -6.38
CA ARG A 411 4.02 -2.65 -5.71
C ARG A 411 4.78 -1.35 -5.49
N LYS A 412 5.15 -1.03 -4.25
CA LYS A 412 5.88 0.21 -3.92
C LYS A 412 7.02 -0.02 -2.96
N SER A 413 8.06 0.82 -3.03
CA SER A 413 9.16 0.83 -2.06
C SER A 413 8.74 1.58 -0.80
N LEU A 414 8.84 0.96 0.38
CA LEU A 414 8.45 1.58 1.65
C LEU A 414 9.25 2.84 1.96
N SER A 415 10.56 2.82 1.69
CA SER A 415 11.46 3.97 1.84
C SER A 415 11.12 5.19 0.98
N ARG A 416 10.22 5.03 0.01
CA ARG A 416 9.77 6.12 -0.88
C ARG A 416 8.31 6.48 -0.63
N MET A 417 7.65 5.84 0.33
CA MET A 417 6.25 6.13 0.61
C MET A 417 6.14 7.44 1.37
N PRO A 418 5.37 8.41 0.87
CA PRO A 418 5.15 9.64 1.60
C PRO A 418 4.24 9.33 2.79
N THR A 419 4.70 9.67 3.98
CA THR A 419 3.97 9.51 5.23
C THR A 419 3.35 10.84 5.62
N ALA A 420 2.30 10.75 6.41
CA ALA A 420 1.78 11.88 7.12
C ALA A 420 2.70 12.30 8.26
N THR A 421 2.40 13.47 8.84
CA THR A 421 3.02 13.92 10.08
C THR A 421 3.04 12.78 11.10
N SER A 422 4.25 12.49 11.59
CA SER A 422 4.48 11.43 12.57
C SER A 422 3.72 11.72 13.85
N LEU A 423 3.09 10.70 14.41
CA LEU A 423 2.63 10.76 15.79
C LEU A 423 3.76 10.28 16.70
N MET A 424 3.96 11.00 17.79
CA MET A 424 4.95 10.64 18.80
C MET A 424 4.27 10.50 20.16
N ALA A 425 4.68 9.50 20.92
CA ALA A 425 4.52 9.44 22.37
C ALA A 425 5.83 8.94 22.99
N ALA A 426 6.09 9.29 24.24
CA ALA A 426 7.37 8.99 24.89
C ALA A 426 7.16 8.56 26.34
N GLU A 427 8.02 7.64 26.78
CA GLU A 427 8.29 7.30 28.17
C GLU A 427 9.78 7.58 28.45
N LYS A 428 10.25 7.31 29.67
CA LYS A 428 11.61 7.66 30.08
C LYS A 428 12.68 6.93 29.27
N SER A 429 12.44 5.67 28.93
CA SER A 429 13.44 4.82 28.27
C SER A 429 13.30 4.72 26.76
N PHE A 430 12.14 5.07 26.19
CA PHE A 430 11.93 5.05 24.74
C PHE A 430 10.77 5.95 24.26
N GLN A 431 10.81 6.28 22.99
CA GLN A 431 9.82 7.02 22.23
C GLN A 431 9.21 6.11 21.14
N LEU A 432 7.90 6.22 20.95
CA LEU A 432 7.13 5.58 19.90
C LEU A 432 6.80 6.60 18.81
N TRP A 433 7.22 6.31 17.59
CA TRP A 433 6.95 7.09 16.39
C TRP A 433 6.02 6.30 15.46
N VAL A 434 4.97 6.95 14.97
CA VAL A 434 3.95 6.32 14.12
C VAL A 434 3.73 7.15 12.86
N ASN A 435 4.32 6.67 11.77
CA ASN A 435 4.30 7.25 10.45
C ASN A 435 3.21 6.58 9.59
N ARG A 436 2.12 7.30 9.32
CA ARG A 436 0.92 6.77 8.66
C ARG A 436 0.86 7.21 7.21
N THR A 437 0.55 6.33 6.27
CA THR A 437 0.32 6.71 4.87
C THR A 437 -1.16 7.07 4.62
N TYR A 438 -1.95 6.16 4.05
CA TYR A 438 -3.39 6.29 3.79
C TYR A 438 -4.14 5.09 4.38
N PRO A 439 -5.48 5.12 4.50
CA PRO A 439 -6.23 3.96 5.01
C PRO A 439 -5.89 2.68 4.25
N THR A 440 -5.60 1.59 4.96
CA THR A 440 -5.15 0.30 4.38
C THR A 440 -3.79 0.33 3.67
N GLY A 441 -3.05 1.44 3.78
CA GLY A 441 -1.67 1.59 3.30
C GLY A 441 -0.62 1.24 4.36
N PRO A 442 0.68 1.28 3.99
CA PRO A 442 1.79 1.04 4.91
C PRO A 442 1.74 1.91 6.17
N LEU A 443 2.06 1.30 7.29
CA LEU A 443 2.21 1.89 8.61
C LEU A 443 3.65 1.64 9.07
N ASP A 444 4.38 2.70 9.37
CA ASP A 444 5.71 2.62 9.97
C ASP A 444 5.60 2.94 11.46
N ILE A 445 6.08 2.01 12.27
CA ILE A 445 6.17 2.11 13.72
C ILE A 445 7.63 2.00 14.09
N SER A 446 8.18 3.03 14.72
CA SER A 446 9.58 3.06 15.13
C SER A 446 9.71 3.30 16.63
N LEU A 447 10.56 2.52 17.29
CA LEU A 447 10.90 2.67 18.70
C LEU A 447 12.35 3.13 18.83
N MET A 448 12.58 4.22 19.55
CA MET A 448 13.95 4.73 19.79
C MET A 448 14.13 5.30 21.19
N THR A 449 15.35 5.30 21.71
CA THR A 449 15.68 6.00 22.96
C THR A 449 15.57 7.53 22.75
N PRO A 450 15.49 8.33 23.82
CA PRO A 450 15.56 9.80 23.69
C PRO A 450 16.81 10.31 22.95
N GLU A 451 17.90 9.56 22.98
CA GLU A 451 19.16 9.84 22.26
C GLU A 451 19.14 9.37 20.79
N GLY A 452 18.02 8.83 20.32
CA GLY A 452 17.82 8.39 18.94
C GLY A 452 18.37 7.00 18.61
N GLN A 453 18.68 6.18 19.61
CA GLN A 453 19.13 4.80 19.37
C GLN A 453 17.95 3.85 19.14
N PRO A 454 18.01 2.90 18.19
CA PRO A 454 16.91 1.98 17.93
C PRO A 454 16.63 1.07 19.12
N VAL A 455 15.35 0.83 19.41
CA VAL A 455 14.91 -0.02 20.52
C VAL A 455 14.13 -1.21 19.98
N LYS A 456 14.56 -2.42 20.32
CA LYS A 456 13.80 -3.63 20.06
C LYS A 456 12.65 -3.75 21.06
N GLY A 457 11.43 -3.96 20.57
CA GLY A 457 10.24 -4.05 21.40
C GLY A 457 9.14 -4.88 20.77
N THR A 458 8.04 -5.03 21.51
CA THR A 458 6.82 -5.68 21.03
C THR A 458 5.77 -4.64 20.71
N ILE A 459 5.01 -4.87 19.65
CA ILE A 459 3.95 -4.00 19.16
C ILE A 459 2.67 -4.81 19.07
N ALA A 460 1.65 -4.43 19.83
CA ALA A 460 0.29 -4.93 19.68
C ALA A 460 -0.56 -3.88 18.95
N ILE A 461 -1.29 -4.32 17.92
CA ILE A 461 -2.14 -3.45 17.10
C ILE A 461 -3.56 -3.98 17.12
N ASN A 462 -4.49 -3.26 17.78
CA ASN A 462 -5.86 -3.74 18.00
C ASN A 462 -5.84 -5.21 18.51
N ASP A 463 -6.64 -6.10 17.90
CA ASP A 463 -6.72 -7.52 18.22
C ASP A 463 -5.83 -8.40 17.30
N ARG A 464 -4.81 -7.81 16.67
CA ARG A 464 -3.88 -8.55 15.80
C ARG A 464 -2.85 -9.34 16.63
N PRO A 465 -2.21 -10.37 16.04
CA PRO A 465 -1.03 -10.99 16.64
C PRO A 465 0.03 -9.94 17.00
N ILE A 466 0.68 -10.12 18.15
CA ILE A 466 1.77 -9.25 18.60
C ILE A 466 2.95 -9.42 17.64
N GLU A 467 3.46 -8.30 17.12
CA GLU A 467 4.62 -8.24 16.24
C GLU A 467 5.84 -7.70 17.02
N GLN A 468 7.05 -7.89 16.48
CA GLN A 468 8.29 -7.35 17.05
C GLN A 468 8.89 -6.34 16.09
N THR A 469 9.54 -5.31 16.63
CA THR A 469 10.41 -4.45 15.81
C THR A 469 11.69 -5.20 15.42
N GLY A 470 12.26 -4.78 14.28
CA GLY A 470 13.56 -5.22 13.81
C GLY A 470 14.70 -4.76 14.73
N GLU A 471 15.93 -5.15 14.39
CA GLU A 471 17.14 -4.67 15.08
C GLU A 471 17.34 -3.15 14.91
N ASP A 472 16.75 -2.57 13.87
CA ASP A 472 16.66 -1.13 13.61
C ASP A 472 15.54 -0.43 14.40
N GLY A 473 14.83 -1.14 15.29
CA GLY A 473 13.74 -0.60 16.08
C GLY A 473 12.48 -0.28 15.26
N GLN A 474 12.42 -0.69 13.99
CA GLN A 474 11.32 -0.40 13.09
C GLN A 474 10.42 -1.62 12.86
N LEU A 475 9.12 -1.37 12.70
CA LEU A 475 8.12 -2.31 12.22
C LEU A 475 7.30 -1.64 11.13
N TRP A 476 7.37 -2.20 9.92
CA TRP A 476 6.40 -1.90 8.88
C TRP A 476 5.24 -2.89 8.95
N THR A 477 4.01 -2.38 8.82
CA THR A 477 2.79 -3.20 8.78
C THR A 477 1.71 -2.48 7.96
N ILE A 478 0.47 -2.98 7.97
CA ILE A 478 -0.67 -2.37 7.25
C ILE A 478 -1.58 -1.61 8.21
N THR A 479 -1.87 -0.35 7.90
CA THR A 479 -2.82 0.49 8.65
C THR A 479 -4.22 -0.13 8.60
N PRO A 480 -4.97 -0.24 9.72
CA PRO A 480 -6.36 -0.66 9.66
C PRO A 480 -7.27 0.36 9.00
N ALA A 481 -8.41 -0.12 8.48
CA ALA A 481 -9.49 0.75 8.01
C ALA A 481 -10.28 1.40 9.16
N GLU A 482 -10.13 0.85 10.36
CA GLU A 482 -10.82 1.26 11.58
C GLU A 482 -9.87 2.04 12.51
N THR A 483 -10.35 2.35 13.71
CA THR A 483 -9.52 2.96 14.77
C THR A 483 -8.27 2.11 14.99
N LEU A 484 -7.11 2.75 15.00
CA LEU A 484 -5.81 2.14 15.22
C LEU A 484 -5.40 2.36 16.67
N THR A 485 -5.29 1.28 17.44
CA THR A 485 -4.74 1.27 18.78
C THR A 485 -3.40 0.55 18.74
N ILE A 486 -2.34 1.24 19.15
CA ILE A 486 -0.98 0.70 19.23
C ILE A 486 -0.60 0.63 20.71
N VAL A 487 -0.12 -0.53 21.14
CA VAL A 487 0.55 -0.71 22.43
C VAL A 487 1.97 -1.18 22.15
N ALA A 488 2.95 -0.35 22.50
CA ALA A 488 4.37 -0.67 22.38
C ALA A 488 4.94 -0.98 23.76
N GLN A 489 5.71 -2.06 23.88
CA GLN A 489 6.42 -2.43 25.10
C GLN A 489 7.90 -2.65 24.82
N ALA A 490 8.74 -1.95 25.58
CA ALA A 490 10.20 -2.08 25.55
C ALA A 490 10.77 -1.65 26.91
N ASN A 491 11.91 -2.22 27.31
CA ASN A 491 12.65 -1.84 28.53
C ASN A 491 11.81 -1.83 29.83
N GLY A 492 10.74 -2.63 29.91
CA GLY A 492 9.83 -2.67 31.05
C GLY A 492 8.78 -1.55 31.10
N GLU A 493 8.76 -0.65 30.13
CA GLU A 493 7.79 0.44 29.98
C GLU A 493 6.77 0.13 28.86
N THR A 494 5.63 0.82 28.89
CA THR A 494 4.54 0.62 27.92
C THR A 494 3.98 1.95 27.44
N ILE A 495 3.94 2.16 26.12
CA ILE A 495 3.27 3.31 25.49
C ILE A 495 2.01 2.84 24.80
N ARG A 496 0.91 3.57 24.98
CA ARG A 496 -0.36 3.33 24.27
C ARG A 496 -0.79 4.58 23.50
N ILE A 497 -1.03 4.43 22.20
CA ILE A 497 -1.61 5.49 21.35
C ILE A 497 -2.90 4.98 20.72
N ARG A 498 -3.93 5.82 20.71
CA ARG A 498 -5.18 5.57 20.00
C ARG A 498 -5.38 6.61 18.90
N ILE A 499 -5.56 6.13 17.68
CA ILE A 499 -5.58 6.94 16.47
C ILE A 499 -6.92 6.67 15.77
N PRO A 500 -7.80 7.68 15.62
CA PRO A 500 -9.06 7.50 14.91
C PRO A 500 -8.82 7.12 13.43
N PRO A 501 -9.78 6.41 12.80
CA PRO A 501 -9.65 6.04 11.40
C PRO A 501 -9.57 7.30 10.54
N ARG A 502 -8.69 7.27 9.55
CA ARG A 502 -8.67 8.33 8.53
C ARG A 502 -9.81 8.12 7.54
N PRO A 503 -10.57 9.17 7.18
CA PRO A 503 -11.52 9.06 6.08
C PRO A 503 -10.76 8.68 4.81
N TYR A 504 -11.38 7.87 3.95
CA TYR A 504 -10.87 7.58 2.62
C TYR A 504 -10.81 8.89 1.81
N SER A 505 -9.67 9.55 1.81
CA SER A 505 -9.39 10.71 0.95
C SER A 505 -9.26 10.31 -0.52
N ASN A 506 -9.09 9.01 -0.80
CA ASN A 506 -9.18 8.45 -2.13
C ASN A 506 -10.63 8.12 -2.47
N ARG A 507 -11.21 8.89 -3.39
CA ARG A 507 -12.43 8.50 -4.10
C ARG A 507 -12.31 7.04 -4.49
N SER A 508 -13.27 6.21 -4.06
CA SER A 508 -13.40 4.86 -4.61
C SER A 508 -13.41 5.01 -6.14
N PRO A 509 -12.56 4.30 -6.91
CA PRO A 509 -12.50 4.45 -8.37
C PRO A 509 -13.84 4.19 -9.08
N ASN A 510 -14.82 3.71 -8.32
CA ASN A 510 -16.17 3.38 -8.75
C ASN A 510 -17.24 4.37 -8.22
N ARG A 511 -16.89 5.53 -7.65
CA ARG A 511 -17.87 6.59 -7.31
C ARG A 511 -17.69 7.76 -8.28
N ILE A 512 -18.61 7.86 -9.26
CA ILE A 512 -18.81 9.12 -9.97
C ILE A 512 -19.78 9.90 -9.08
N GLU A 513 -19.36 11.06 -8.58
CA GLU A 513 -20.29 12.01 -7.99
C GLU A 513 -21.27 12.40 -9.08
N SER A 514 -22.53 11.97 -8.93
CA SER A 514 -23.65 12.49 -9.70
C SER A 514 -23.78 13.98 -9.36
N GLY A 515 -23.28 14.82 -10.26
CA GLY A 515 -23.53 16.25 -10.28
C GLY A 515 -24.96 16.57 -10.70
#